data_AF-A0A6M3LJX5-F1
#
_entry.id   AF-A0A6M3LJX5-F1
#
_cell.length_a   1.000
_cell.length_b   1.000
_cell.length_c   1.000
_cell.angle_alpha   90.00
_cell.angle_beta   90.00
_cell.angle_gamma   90.00
#
_symmetry.space_group_name_H-M   'P 1'
#
loop_
_entity.id
_entity.type
_entity.pdbx_description
1 polymer ?
#
loop_
_entity_poly.entity_id
_entity_poly.type
_entity_poly.pdbx_seq_one_letter_code
_entity_poly.pdbx_strand_id
1 'polypeptide(L)' 'MKAILEYNLPEDDDAFKAAVDGMKWALLVWDVDVEIRRVVKYSEGLPDGLADKLDGIRTLINDEMQECGLVFPS' A
#
# COMPACT_ATOMS: atom_id res chain seq x y z
N MET A 1 48.84 13.68 -3.77
CA MET A 1 47.65 13.19 -4.48
C MET A 1 46.42 13.75 -3.78
N LYS A 2 45.49 14.38 -4.51
CA LYS A 2 44.18 14.78 -3.98
C LYS A 2 43.17 13.78 -4.49
N ALA A 3 42.46 13.11 -3.58
CA ALA A 3 41.27 12.33 -3.90
C ALA A 3 40.06 13.20 -3.56
N ILE A 4 39.13 13.32 -4.50
CA ILE A 4 37.80 13.89 -4.26
C ILE A 4 36.89 12.68 -4.03
N LEU A 5 36.25 12.62 -2.86
CA LEU A 5 35.23 11.61 -2.57
C LEU A 5 33.90 12.18 -3.04
N GLU A 6 33.37 11.61 -4.13
CA GLU A 6 32.01 11.88 -4.58
C GLU A 6 31.06 10.98 -3.79
N TYR A 7 30.22 11.59 -2.97
CA TYR A 7 29.15 10.92 -2.23
C TYR A 7 27.85 11.15 -2.99
N ASN A 8 27.33 10.10 -3.64
CA ASN A 8 25.99 10.15 -4.20
C ASN A 8 25.00 10.19 -3.03
N LEU A 9 24.17 11.23 -2.99
CA LEU A 9 23.11 11.33 -2.00
C LEU A 9 22.18 10.11 -2.16
N PRO A 10 21.65 9.54 -1.07
CA PRO A 10 20.74 8.39 -1.15
C PRO A 10 19.52 8.66 -2.05
N GLU A 11 19.14 9.92 -2.19
CA GLU A 11 18.05 10.39 -3.06
C GLU A 11 18.34 10.21 -4.56
N ASP A 12 19.62 10.08 -4.96
CA ASP A 12 20.06 9.77 -6.33
C ASP A 12 20.17 8.26 -6.59
N ASP A 13 19.87 7.41 -5.59
CA ASP A 13 19.81 5.96 -5.73
C ASP A 13 18.37 5.49 -6.03
N ASP A 14 18.16 4.93 -7.22
CA ASP A 14 16.87 4.39 -7.64
C ASP A 14 16.35 3.30 -6.69
N ALA A 15 17.24 2.55 -6.04
CA ALA A 15 16.85 1.55 -5.05
C ALA A 15 16.27 2.18 -3.78
N PHE A 16 16.83 3.33 -3.35
CA PHE A 16 16.31 4.08 -2.21
C PHE A 16 14.94 4.70 -2.54
N LYS A 17 14.76 5.27 -3.73
CA LYS A 17 13.45 5.76 -4.20
C LYS A 17 12.42 4.64 -4.26
N ALA A 18 12.77 3.49 -4.83
CA ALA A 18 11.88 2.32 -4.90
C ALA A 18 11.47 1.83 -3.50
N ALA A 19 12.40 1.80 -2.54
CA ALA A 19 12.10 1.43 -1.15
C ALA A 19 11.15 2.44 -0.47
N VAL A 20 11.39 3.74 -0.64
CA VAL A 20 10.52 4.81 -0.11
C VAL A 20 9.13 4.75 -0.74
N ASP A 21 9.05 4.48 -2.05
CA ASP A 21 7.80 4.35 -2.77
C ASP A 21 7.03 3.08 -2.35
N GLY A 22 7.71 2.02 -1.91
CA GLY A 22 7.05 0.84 -1.31
C GLY A 22 6.18 1.18 -0.11
N MET A 23 6.65 2.06 0.79
CA MET A 23 5.82 2.55 1.91
C MET A 23 4.64 3.41 1.42
N LYS A 24 4.85 4.26 0.41
CA LYS A 24 3.75 5.04 -0.18
C LYS A 24 2.69 4.14 -0.82
N TRP A 25 3.10 3.04 -1.45
CA TRP A 25 2.19 2.04 -2.00
C TRP A 25 1.39 1.34 -0.90
N ALA A 26 2.02 0.96 0.22
CA ALA A 26 1.30 0.36 1.36
C ALA A 26 0.25 1.33 1.93
N LEU A 27 0.57 2.62 2.03
CA LEU A 27 -0.37 3.66 2.46
C LEU A 27 -1.52 3.87 1.49
N LEU A 28 -1.24 3.90 0.18
CA LEU A 28 -2.27 4.02 -0.85
C LEU A 28 -3.26 2.85 -0.78
N VAL A 29 -2.75 1.64 -0.63
CA VAL A 29 -3.59 0.43 -0.51
C VAL A 29 -4.39 0.43 0.80
N TRP A 30 -3.84 0.99 1.87
CA TRP A 30 -4.55 1.15 3.15
C TRP A 30 -5.76 2.07 3.01
N ASP A 31 -5.58 3.22 2.36
CA ASP A 31 -6.68 4.17 2.11
C ASP A 31 -7.81 3.50 1.33
N VAL A 32 -7.47 2.61 0.38
CA VAL A 32 -8.44 1.79 -0.35
C VAL A 32 -9.17 0.80 0.56
N ASP A 33 -8.47 0.03 1.44
CA ASP A 33 -9.13 -0.89 2.40
C ASP A 33 -10.11 -0.13 3.31
N VAL A 34 -9.69 1.03 3.81
CA VAL A 34 -10.49 1.86 4.71
C VAL A 34 -11.75 2.35 3.99
N GLU A 35 -11.64 2.82 2.76
CA GLU A 35 -12.79 3.25 1.97
C GLU A 35 -13.74 2.09 1.64
N ILE A 36 -13.22 0.91 1.29
CA ILE A 36 -14.06 -0.28 1.09
C ILE A 36 -14.82 -0.61 2.38
N ARG A 37 -14.14 -0.62 3.53
CA ARG A 37 -14.77 -0.86 4.83
C ARG A 37 -15.85 0.17 5.14
N ARG A 38 -15.60 1.44 4.83
CA ARG A 38 -16.57 2.53 5.01
C ARG A 38 -17.81 2.31 4.15
N VAL A 39 -17.62 1.93 2.90
CA VAL A 39 -18.71 1.61 1.97
C VAL A 39 -19.52 0.43 2.50
N VAL A 40 -18.88 -0.68 2.86
CA VAL A 40 -19.57 -1.88 3.39
C VAL A 40 -20.37 -1.56 4.66
N LYS A 41 -19.82 -0.75 5.56
CA LYS A 41 -20.43 -0.48 6.87
C LYS A 41 -21.56 0.56 6.84
N TYR A 42 -21.43 1.61 6.01
CA TYR A 42 -22.31 2.78 6.10
C TYR A 42 -23.15 3.05 4.85
N SER A 43 -22.96 2.29 3.76
CA SER A 43 -23.79 2.48 2.57
C SER A 43 -25.14 1.77 2.75
N GLU A 44 -26.20 2.54 2.92
CA GLU A 44 -27.56 2.03 2.91
C GLU A 44 -27.94 1.60 1.49
N GLY A 45 -28.51 0.40 1.34
CA GLY A 45 -29.01 -0.08 0.04
C GLY A 45 -27.94 -0.65 -0.90
N LEU A 46 -26.83 -1.16 -0.37
CA LEU A 46 -25.91 -1.96 -1.19
C LEU A 46 -26.65 -3.14 -1.83
N PRO A 47 -26.45 -3.40 -3.14
CA PRO A 47 -26.96 -4.61 -3.78
C PRO A 47 -26.53 -5.87 -3.02
N ASP A 48 -27.43 -6.86 -2.96
CA ASP A 48 -27.15 -8.15 -2.34
C ASP A 48 -25.88 -8.79 -2.93
N GLY A 49 -24.98 -9.22 -2.04
CA GLY A 49 -23.69 -9.80 -2.41
C GLY A 49 -22.60 -8.81 -2.85
N LEU A 50 -22.88 -7.50 -2.90
CA LEU A 50 -21.81 -6.50 -3.14
C LEU A 50 -20.89 -6.38 -1.92
N ALA A 51 -21.44 -6.43 -0.70
CA ALA A 51 -20.66 -6.44 0.53
C ALA A 51 -19.68 -7.63 0.56
N ASP A 52 -20.15 -8.84 0.24
CA ASP A 52 -19.31 -10.04 0.20
C ASP A 52 -18.18 -9.94 -0.83
N LYS A 53 -18.46 -9.35 -2.01
CA LYS A 53 -17.44 -9.10 -3.03
C LYS A 53 -16.41 -8.08 -2.58
N LEU A 54 -16.85 -7.01 -1.91
CA LEU A 54 -15.99 -5.98 -1.37
C LEU A 54 -15.09 -6.54 -0.26
N ASP A 55 -15.63 -7.36 0.63
CA ASP A 55 -14.82 -8.06 1.64
C ASP A 55 -13.85 -9.07 0.99
N GLY A 56 -14.25 -9.75 -0.09
CA GLY A 56 -13.35 -10.59 -0.88
C GLY A 56 -12.17 -9.81 -1.48
N ILE A 57 -12.41 -8.59 -1.96
CA ILE A 57 -11.34 -7.70 -2.44
C ILE A 57 -10.41 -7.31 -1.30
N ARG A 58 -10.93 -7.04 -0.10
CA ARG A 58 -10.12 -6.74 1.07
C ARG A 58 -9.25 -7.92 1.50
N THR A 59 -9.77 -9.15 1.42
CA THR A 59 -8.96 -10.36 1.64
C THR A 59 -7.83 -10.47 0.61
N LEU A 60 -8.14 -10.32 -0.68
CA LEU A 60 -7.13 -10.35 -1.74
C LEU A 60 -6.02 -9.32 -1.49
N ILE A 61 -6.39 -8.08 -1.14
CA ILE A 61 -5.43 -7.02 -0.83
C ILE A 61 -4.49 -7.44 0.31
N ASN A 62 -5.05 -8.02 1.39
CA ASN A 62 -4.24 -8.47 2.52
C ASN A 62 -3.29 -9.61 2.14
N ASP A 63 -3.76 -10.57 1.34
CA ASP A 63 -2.96 -11.73 0.90
C ASP A 63 -1.79 -11.27 0.02
N GLU A 64 -2.07 -10.43 -0.99
CA GLU A 64 -1.05 -9.88 -1.89
C GLU A 64 -0.02 -9.01 -1.15
N MET A 65 -0.46 -8.24 -0.15
CA MET A 65 0.46 -7.46 0.69
C MET A 65 1.37 -8.35 1.53
N GLN A 66 0.85 -9.45 2.09
CA GLN A 66 1.67 -10.42 2.82
C GLN A 66 2.71 -11.09 1.91
N GLU A 67 2.32 -11.46 0.69
CA GLU A 67 3.26 -12.03 -0.30
C GLU A 67 4.39 -11.06 -0.67
N CYS A 68 4.07 -9.76 -0.75
CA CYS A 68 5.05 -8.70 -1.02
C CYS A 68 5.88 -8.29 0.21
N GLY A 69 5.62 -8.87 1.39
CA GLY A 69 6.25 -8.47 2.65
C GLY A 69 5.87 -7.08 3.14
N LEU A 70 4.75 -6.54 2.63
CA LEU A 70 4.18 -5.26 3.04
C LEU A 70 3.21 -5.46 4.20
N VAL A 71 3.20 -4.51 5.12
CA VAL A 71 2.26 -4.50 6.24
C VAL A 71 1.60 -3.13 6.32
N PHE A 72 0.31 -3.13 6.63
CA PHE A 72 -0.39 -1.89 6.92
C PHE A 72 0.18 -1.21 8.16
N PRO A 73 0.17 0.14 8.20
CA PRO A 73 0.51 0.87 9.41
C PRO A 73 -0.52 0.55 10.51
N SER A 74 -0.02 0.19 11.70
CA SER A 74 -0.81 -0.09 12.91
C SER A 74 -1.28 1.16 13.64
#